data_AF-A0A1H8IJ62-F1
#
_entry.id   AF-A0A1H8IJ62-F1
#
_cell.length_a   1.000
_cell.length_b   1.000
_cell.length_c   1.000
_cell.angle_alpha   90.00
_cell.angle_beta   90.00
_cell.angle_gamma   90.00
#
_symmetry.space_group_name_H-M   'P 1'
#
loop_
_entity.id
_entity.type
_entity.pdbx_description
1 polymer ?
#
loop_
_entity_poly.entity_id
_entity_poly.type
_entity_poly.pdbx_seq_one_letter_code
_entity_poly.pdbx_strand_id
1 'polypeptide(L)'
;MKTVIQLDDKGFFTGFTTADESPLEPGVYHMPGGAVDAPNPPELSQGEQAKWDGKAWAVVPPEPEPEPEPVPEPTIAERREAMVASPAQIRVTLWQLGLIKTVQAIADADPKAAIVWEYATEIRRTNALIDALGSDGFTPEQIDDIFVYAMQVSV
;
A
#
# COMPACT_ATOMS: atom_id res chain seq x y z
N MET A 1 -46.83 -7.74 -23.29
CA MET A 1 -45.48 -7.77 -22.68
C MET A 1 -45.60 -7.32 -21.23
N LYS A 2 -44.97 -8.07 -20.32
CA LYS A 2 -44.91 -7.78 -18.89
C LYS A 2 -43.45 -7.76 -18.45
N THR A 3 -43.05 -6.77 -17.65
CA THR A 3 -41.71 -6.76 -17.04
C THR A 3 -41.64 -7.81 -15.94
N VAL A 4 -40.62 -8.65 -16.00
CA VAL A 4 -40.35 -9.71 -15.02
C VAL A 4 -38.88 -9.65 -14.61
N ILE A 5 -38.54 -10.35 -13.55
CA ILE A 5 -37.22 -10.23 -12.91
C ILE A 5 -36.40 -11.45 -13.23
N GLN A 6 -35.20 -11.26 -13.78
CA GLN A 6 -34.27 -12.35 -14.08
C GLN A 6 -33.40 -12.65 -12.87
N LEU A 7 -33.33 -13.93 -12.51
CA LEU A 7 -32.46 -14.44 -11.47
C LEU A 7 -31.30 -15.25 -12.08
N ASP A 8 -30.18 -15.33 -11.36
CA ASP A 8 -29.12 -16.31 -11.64
C ASP A 8 -29.52 -17.71 -11.14
N ASP A 9 -28.65 -18.69 -11.36
CA ASP A 9 -28.81 -20.09 -10.91
C ASP A 9 -28.88 -20.24 -9.38
N LYS A 10 -28.46 -19.22 -8.63
CA LYS A 10 -28.46 -19.16 -7.16
C LYS A 10 -29.60 -18.32 -6.60
N GLY A 11 -30.46 -17.74 -7.45
CA GLY A 11 -31.61 -16.92 -7.07
C GLY A 11 -31.31 -15.43 -6.83
N PHE A 12 -30.14 -14.92 -7.26
CA PHE A 12 -29.80 -13.50 -7.16
C PHE A 12 -30.34 -12.70 -8.34
N PHE A 13 -30.78 -11.48 -8.08
CA PHE A 13 -31.20 -10.52 -9.08
C PHE A 13 -30.07 -10.22 -10.08
N THR A 14 -30.34 -10.43 -11.36
CA THR A 14 -29.40 -10.13 -12.46
C THR A 14 -29.88 -8.95 -13.33
N GLY A 15 -31.18 -8.74 -13.42
CA GLY A 15 -31.76 -7.65 -14.20
C GLY A 15 -33.26 -7.80 -14.42
N PHE A 16 -33.83 -6.85 -15.16
CA PHE A 16 -35.20 -6.92 -15.65
C PHE A 16 -35.24 -7.52 -17.05
N THR A 17 -36.26 -8.31 -17.34
CA THR A 17 -36.55 -8.87 -18.67
C THR A 17 -38.05 -8.78 -18.96
N THR A 18 -38.48 -9.20 -20.15
CA THR A 18 -39.89 -9.14 -20.57
C THR A 18 -40.46 -10.53 -20.83
N ALA A 19 -41.66 -10.77 -20.32
CA ALA A 19 -42.49 -11.91 -20.66
C ALA A 19 -43.56 -11.53 -21.69
N ASP A 20 -43.70 -12.35 -22.73
CA ASP A 20 -44.70 -12.15 -23.77
C ASP A 20 -46.02 -12.82 -23.41
N GLU A 21 -47.12 -12.19 -23.81
CA GLU A 21 -48.45 -12.76 -23.61
C GLU A 21 -48.69 -13.91 -24.59
N SER A 22 -49.39 -14.96 -24.14
CA SER A 22 -49.72 -16.12 -24.96
C SER A 22 -50.70 -15.70 -26.07
N PRO A 23 -50.41 -16.01 -27.34
CA PRO A 23 -51.32 -15.71 -28.44
C PRO A 23 -52.62 -16.53 -28.38
N LEU A 24 -52.64 -17.62 -27.61
CA LEU A 24 -53.79 -18.53 -27.49
C LEU A 24 -54.61 -18.30 -26.22
N GLU A 25 -54.00 -17.69 -25.19
CA GLU A 25 -54.58 -17.57 -23.86
C GLU A 25 -54.39 -16.14 -23.33
N PRO A 26 -55.38 -15.25 -23.53
CA PRO A 26 -55.33 -13.89 -23.02
C PRO A 26 -55.10 -13.87 -21.50
N GLY A 27 -54.15 -13.07 -21.05
CA GLY A 27 -53.74 -12.95 -19.66
C GLY A 27 -52.67 -13.95 -19.18
N VAL A 28 -52.30 -14.95 -19.99
CA VAL A 28 -51.20 -15.89 -19.68
C VAL A 28 -49.90 -15.37 -20.30
N TYR A 29 -48.80 -15.38 -19.54
CA TYR A 29 -47.50 -14.88 -20.00
C TYR A 29 -46.44 -15.98 -20.01
N HIS A 30 -45.67 -16.06 -21.08
CA HIS A 30 -44.55 -16.98 -21.21
C HIS A 30 -43.33 -16.39 -20.48
N MET A 31 -43.00 -16.99 -19.33
CA MET A 31 -41.86 -16.59 -18.52
C MET A 31 -40.56 -17.06 -19.17
N PRO A 32 -39.58 -16.16 -19.39
CA PRO A 32 -38.22 -16.55 -19.73
C PRO A 32 -37.61 -17.48 -18.68
N GLY A 33 -36.67 -18.33 -19.09
CA GLY A 33 -36.00 -19.25 -18.16
C GLY A 33 -35.24 -18.48 -17.07
N GLY A 34 -35.49 -18.85 -15.81
CA GLY A 34 -34.90 -18.18 -14.64
C GLY A 34 -35.59 -16.88 -14.23
N ALA A 35 -36.67 -16.48 -14.92
CA ALA A 35 -37.41 -15.28 -14.58
C ALA A 35 -38.52 -15.57 -13.57
N VAL A 36 -38.77 -14.61 -12.69
CA VAL A 36 -39.85 -14.64 -11.70
C VAL A 36 -40.76 -13.42 -11.83
N ASP A 37 -42.04 -13.64 -11.57
CA ASP A 37 -43.05 -12.59 -11.45
C ASP A 37 -43.11 -12.16 -9.99
N ALA A 38 -42.20 -11.27 -9.59
CA ALA A 38 -42.02 -10.80 -8.23
C ALA A 38 -42.03 -9.26 -8.19
N PRO A 39 -42.29 -8.63 -7.03
CA PRO A 39 -42.08 -7.20 -6.85
C PRO A 39 -40.63 -6.81 -7.15
N ASN A 40 -40.39 -5.56 -7.54
CA ASN A 40 -39.04 -5.06 -7.77
C ASN A 40 -38.12 -5.28 -6.55
N PRO A 41 -36.83 -5.58 -6.75
CA PRO A 41 -35.88 -5.69 -5.66
C PRO A 41 -35.75 -4.35 -4.90
N PRO A 42 -35.35 -4.38 -3.62
CA PRO A 42 -35.04 -3.17 -2.87
C PRO A 42 -33.86 -2.40 -3.50
N GLU A 43 -33.69 -1.14 -3.12
CA GLU A 43 -32.49 -0.37 -3.48
C GLU A 43 -31.25 -1.05 -2.87
N LEU A 44 -30.24 -1.31 -3.71
CA LEU A 44 -28.97 -1.94 -3.33
C LEU A 44 -27.86 -0.89 -3.29
N SER A 45 -27.05 -0.93 -2.24
CA SER A 45 -25.81 -0.17 -2.12
C SER A 45 -24.68 -0.87 -2.89
N GLN A 46 -23.53 -0.18 -3.01
CA GLN A 46 -22.38 -0.73 -3.73
C GLN A 46 -21.94 -2.08 -3.15
N GLY A 47 -21.94 -3.11 -3.99
CA GLY A 47 -21.53 -4.48 -3.62
C GLY A 47 -22.63 -5.33 -2.99
N GLU A 48 -23.80 -4.78 -2.67
CA GLU A 48 -24.93 -5.56 -2.18
C GLU A 48 -25.61 -6.32 -3.33
N GLN A 49 -26.16 -7.49 -3.02
CA GLN A 49 -26.91 -8.33 -3.96
C GLN A 49 -28.29 -8.64 -3.40
N ALA A 50 -29.34 -8.52 -4.23
CA ALA A 50 -30.68 -8.96 -3.85
C ALA A 50 -30.86 -10.44 -4.20
N LYS A 51 -31.30 -11.27 -3.25
CA LYS A 51 -31.63 -12.68 -3.44
C LYS A 51 -33.13 -12.91 -3.25
N TRP A 52 -33.77 -13.61 -4.18
CA TRP A 52 -35.17 -14.01 -4.09
C TRP A 52 -35.31 -15.36 -3.39
N ASP A 53 -36.14 -15.44 -2.35
CA ASP A 53 -36.39 -16.69 -1.60
C ASP A 53 -37.67 -17.43 -2.04
N GLY A 54 -38.35 -16.92 -3.08
CA GLY A 54 -39.66 -17.41 -3.54
C GLY A 54 -40.85 -16.61 -3.01
N LYS A 55 -40.65 -15.74 -2.01
CA LYS A 55 -41.69 -14.93 -1.37
C LYS A 55 -41.27 -13.47 -1.15
N ALA A 56 -40.00 -13.23 -0.83
CA ALA A 56 -39.45 -11.93 -0.48
C ALA A 56 -37.98 -11.78 -0.93
N TRP A 57 -37.52 -10.53 -0.96
CA TRP A 57 -36.14 -10.18 -1.23
C TRP A 57 -35.31 -10.15 0.06
N ALA A 58 -34.15 -10.81 0.02
CA ALA A 58 -33.10 -10.68 1.02
C ALA A 58 -31.91 -9.91 0.44
N VAL A 59 -31.44 -8.88 1.15
CA VAL A 59 -30.21 -8.15 0.78
C VAL A 59 -29.02 -8.91 1.36
N VAL A 60 -28.10 -9.32 0.49
CA VAL A 60 -26.85 -9.96 0.84
C VAL A 60 -25.74 -8.92 0.74
N PRO A 61 -25.04 -8.63 1.85
CA PRO A 61 -23.92 -7.68 1.83
C PRO A 61 -22.77 -8.22 0.97
N PRO A 62 -21.89 -7.35 0.46
CA PRO A 62 -20.68 -7.79 -0.23
C PRO A 62 -19.84 -8.69 0.68
N GLU A 63 -19.15 -9.65 0.08
CA GLU A 63 -18.10 -10.40 0.77
C GLU A 63 -17.01 -9.42 1.24
N PRO A 64 -16.52 -9.50 2.49
CA PRO A 64 -15.48 -8.61 2.95
C PRO A 64 -14.25 -8.76 2.08
N GLU A 65 -13.73 -7.64 1.57
CA GLU A 65 -12.43 -7.65 0.88
C GLU A 65 -11.36 -8.19 1.85
N PRO A 66 -10.44 -9.06 1.38
CA PRO A 66 -9.37 -9.56 2.24
C PRO A 66 -8.55 -8.37 2.76
N GLU A 67 -8.32 -8.32 4.07
CA GLU A 67 -7.40 -7.33 4.65
C GLU A 67 -6.04 -7.49 3.98
N PRO A 68 -5.38 -6.39 3.54
CA PRO A 68 -4.07 -6.48 2.94
C PRO A 68 -3.10 -7.08 3.95
N GLU A 69 -2.31 -8.07 3.52
CA GLU A 69 -1.26 -8.65 4.37
C GLU A 69 -0.29 -7.56 4.85
N PRO A 70 0.18 -7.60 6.11
CA PRO A 70 1.13 -6.62 6.60
C PRO A 70 2.44 -6.74 5.79
N VAL A 71 2.85 -5.63 5.18
CA VAL A 71 4.15 -5.56 4.49
C VAL A 71 5.24 -5.79 5.55
N PRO A 72 6.20 -6.72 5.33
CA PRO A 72 7.25 -6.98 6.31
C PRO A 72 8.07 -5.71 6.56
N GLU A 73 8.40 -5.44 7.82
CA GLU A 73 9.29 -4.33 8.15
C GLU A 73 10.67 -4.56 7.54
N PRO A 74 11.32 -3.50 7.01
CA PRO A 74 12.65 -3.64 6.43
C PRO A 74 13.64 -4.08 7.52
N THR A 75 14.47 -5.06 7.18
CA THR A 75 15.54 -5.55 8.05
C THR A 75 16.60 -4.47 8.26
N ILE A 76 17.45 -4.62 9.28
CA ILE A 76 18.53 -3.65 9.58
C ILE A 76 19.51 -3.49 8.40
N ALA A 77 19.79 -4.58 7.68
CA ALA A 77 20.66 -4.54 6.50
C ALA A 77 20.02 -3.71 5.37
N GLU A 78 18.74 -3.93 5.09
CA GLU A 78 18.00 -3.17 4.08
C GLU A 78 17.87 -1.69 4.44
N ARG A 79 17.66 -1.39 5.73
CA ARG A 79 17.65 0.00 6.22
C ARG A 79 18.99 0.70 5.96
N ARG A 80 20.12 0.04 6.23
CA ARG A 80 21.47 0.60 5.99
C ARG A 80 21.77 0.80 4.51
N GLU A 81 21.33 -0.10 3.63
CA GLU A 81 21.45 0.07 2.18
C GLU A 81 20.67 1.29 1.68
N ALA A 82 19.51 1.58 2.29
CA ALA A 82 18.70 2.74 1.96
C ALA A 82 19.24 4.07 2.53
N MET A 83 20.14 4.04 3.51
CA MET A 83 20.71 5.23 4.14
C MET A 83 21.74 5.90 3.23
N VAL A 84 21.28 6.93 2.51
CA VAL A 84 22.09 7.80 1.66
C VAL A 84 21.85 9.25 2.08
N ALA A 85 22.90 9.97 2.41
CA ALA A 85 22.85 11.38 2.77
C ALA A 85 23.89 12.17 1.98
N SER A 86 23.60 13.43 1.70
CA SER A 86 24.58 14.33 1.10
C SER A 86 25.65 14.73 2.13
N PRO A 87 26.86 15.12 1.69
CA PRO A 87 27.88 15.62 2.61
C PRO A 87 27.43 16.86 3.37
N ALA A 88 26.61 17.72 2.77
CA ALA A 88 26.06 18.89 3.42
C ALA A 88 25.13 18.49 4.58
N GLN A 89 24.23 17.52 4.36
CA GLN A 89 23.37 16.96 5.39
C GLN A 89 24.18 16.39 6.56
N ILE A 90 25.16 15.54 6.26
CA ILE A 90 26.02 14.92 7.28
C ILE A 90 26.81 15.97 8.06
N ARG A 91 27.43 16.96 7.38
CA ARG A 91 28.20 18.01 8.05
C ARG A 91 27.34 18.90 8.93
N VAL A 92 26.12 19.25 8.50
CA VAL A 92 25.18 20.02 9.32
C VAL A 92 24.76 19.22 10.55
N THR A 93 24.41 17.94 10.40
CA THR A 93 24.07 17.06 11.53
C THR A 93 25.24 16.92 12.51
N LEU A 94 26.46 16.69 12.02
CA LEU A 94 27.63 16.59 12.88
C LEU A 94 27.96 17.92 13.59
N TRP A 95 27.69 19.06 12.93
CA TRP A 95 27.82 20.36 13.57
C TRP A 95 26.78 20.54 14.69
N GLN A 96 25.52 20.16 14.44
CA GLN A 96 24.45 20.21 15.44
C GLN A 96 24.73 19.32 16.66
N LEU A 97 25.35 18.15 16.43
CA LEU A 97 25.73 17.22 17.49
C LEU A 97 27.07 17.57 18.16
N GLY A 98 27.79 18.60 17.69
CA GLY A 98 29.11 18.97 18.19
C GLY A 98 30.22 17.98 17.85
N LEU A 99 29.94 16.99 16.99
CA LEU A 99 30.85 15.90 16.62
C LEU A 99 31.74 16.24 15.41
N ILE A 100 31.48 17.36 14.72
CA ILE A 100 32.17 17.72 13.48
C ILE A 100 33.70 17.77 13.65
N LYS A 101 34.21 18.26 14.79
CA LYS A 101 35.67 18.32 15.03
C LYS A 101 36.28 16.94 15.21
N THR A 102 35.56 16.03 15.87
CA THR A 102 35.98 14.65 16.08
C THR A 102 36.05 13.92 14.75
N VAL A 103 34.99 13.99 13.94
CA VAL A 103 34.94 13.32 12.64
C VAL A 103 35.96 13.91 11.66
N GLN A 104 36.14 15.23 11.65
CA GLN A 104 37.16 15.87 10.81
C GLN A 104 38.57 15.38 11.16
N ALA A 105 38.91 15.28 12.45
CA ALA A 105 40.21 14.77 12.88
C ALA A 105 40.45 13.31 12.45
N ILE A 106 39.41 12.48 12.42
CA ILE A 106 39.51 11.10 11.93
C ILE A 106 39.68 11.08 10.40
N ALA A 107 38.92 11.90 9.67
CA ALA A 107 39.07 12.01 8.22
C ALA A 107 40.47 12.52 7.82
N ASP A 108 41.05 13.46 8.57
CA ASP A 108 42.39 14.00 8.32
C ASP A 108 43.51 12.98 8.60
N ALA A 109 43.23 11.92 9.37
CA ALA A 109 44.20 10.86 9.65
C ALA A 109 44.43 9.90 8.47
N ASP A 110 43.48 9.82 7.53
CA ASP A 110 43.60 9.06 6.29
C ASP A 110 43.46 9.99 5.06
N PRO A 111 44.54 10.20 4.26
CA PRO A 111 44.49 11.02 3.05
C PRO A 111 43.36 10.65 2.08
N LYS A 112 42.97 9.37 2.02
CA LYS A 112 41.89 8.90 1.15
C LYS A 112 40.52 9.28 1.71
N ALA A 113 40.34 9.16 3.04
CA ALA A 113 39.14 9.60 3.72
C ALA A 113 38.96 11.12 3.62
N ALA A 114 40.04 11.91 3.73
CA ALA A 114 40.01 13.36 3.56
C ALA A 114 39.51 13.77 2.16
N ILE A 115 39.99 13.13 1.09
CA ILE A 115 39.55 13.39 -0.29
C ILE A 115 38.06 13.06 -0.45
N VAL A 116 37.61 11.91 0.04
CA VAL A 116 36.19 11.53 -0.03
C VAL A 116 35.34 12.48 0.80
N TRP A 117 35.78 12.83 2.00
CA TRP A 117 35.10 13.78 2.86
C TRP A 117 34.94 15.14 2.18
N GLU A 118 35.94 15.61 1.45
CA GLU A 118 35.96 16.91 0.78
C GLU A 118 35.12 16.93 -0.52
N TYR A 119 35.23 15.89 -1.35
CA TYR A 119 34.71 15.87 -2.73
C TYR A 119 33.57 14.89 -2.99
N ALA A 120 33.13 14.08 -2.01
CA ALA A 120 31.97 13.21 -2.21
C ALA A 120 30.72 14.03 -2.54
N THR A 121 29.86 13.48 -3.38
CA THR A 121 28.52 14.01 -3.65
C THR A 121 27.43 13.24 -2.92
N GLU A 122 27.72 11.99 -2.55
CA GLU A 122 26.83 11.08 -1.84
C GLU A 122 27.62 10.27 -0.80
N ILE A 123 27.06 10.09 0.38
CA ILE A 123 27.62 9.25 1.45
C ILE A 123 26.60 8.16 1.75
N ARG A 124 27.01 6.91 1.60
CA ARG A 124 26.20 5.72 1.91
C ARG A 124 26.64 5.12 3.24
N ARG A 125 25.69 4.68 4.05
CA ARG A 125 26.00 4.01 5.32
C ARG A 125 26.82 2.73 5.13
N THR A 126 26.62 2.02 4.03
CA THR A 126 27.34 0.77 3.70
C THR A 126 28.72 0.99 3.07
N ASN A 127 29.21 2.24 3.02
CA ASN A 127 30.54 2.53 2.52
C ASN A 127 31.60 2.06 3.51
N ALA A 128 32.62 1.35 3.03
CA ALA A 128 33.74 0.83 3.83
C ALA A 128 34.46 1.92 4.67
N LEU A 129 34.44 3.18 4.24
CA LEU A 129 35.00 4.28 5.03
C LEU A 129 34.19 4.58 6.29
N ILE A 130 32.86 4.41 6.23
CA ILE A 130 31.97 4.61 7.39
C ILE A 130 32.09 3.45 8.38
N ASP A 131 32.31 2.23 7.89
CA ASP A 131 32.60 1.08 8.75
C ASP A 131 33.96 1.23 9.46
N ALA A 132 34.93 1.88 8.83
CA ALA A 132 36.21 2.23 9.46
C ALA A 132 36.03 3.26 10.59
N LEU A 133 35.17 4.27 10.42
CA LEU A 133 34.82 5.25 11.48
C LEU A 133 34.23 4.58 12.74
N GLY A 134 33.51 3.46 12.56
CA GLY A 134 32.98 2.67 13.69
C GLY A 134 34.07 2.00 14.55
N SER A 135 35.28 1.85 14.02
CA SER A 135 36.41 1.28 14.77
C SER A 135 37.11 2.32 15.68
N ASP A 136 36.91 3.62 15.42
CA ASP A 136 37.56 4.74 16.13
C ASP A 136 36.68 5.36 17.23
N GLY A 137 35.63 4.66 17.67
CA GLY A 137 34.85 5.03 18.87
C GLY A 137 33.37 5.35 18.66
N PHE A 138 32.83 5.15 17.46
CA PHE A 138 31.38 5.23 17.21
C PHE A 138 30.75 3.84 17.12
N THR A 139 29.64 3.60 17.80
CA THR A 139 28.92 2.32 17.61
C THR A 139 28.18 2.31 16.26
N PRO A 140 27.92 1.14 15.66
CA PRO A 140 27.15 1.04 14.42
C PRO A 140 25.78 1.72 14.50
N GLU A 141 25.13 1.67 15.67
CA GLU A 141 23.84 2.30 15.94
C GLU A 141 23.95 3.82 16.00
N GLN A 142 25.00 4.36 16.61
CA GLN A 142 25.25 5.81 16.62
C GLN A 142 25.48 6.37 15.22
N ILE A 143 26.16 5.60 14.38
CA ILE A 143 26.33 5.96 12.97
C ILE A 143 24.97 5.92 12.27
N ASP A 144 24.17 4.86 12.48
CA ASP A 144 22.83 4.75 11.90
C ASP A 144 21.94 5.96 12.32
N ASP A 145 21.99 6.38 13.59
CA ASP A 145 21.27 7.56 14.08
C ASP A 145 21.72 8.85 13.37
N ILE A 146 23.02 9.05 13.18
CA ILE A 146 23.56 10.20 12.44
C ILE A 146 23.01 10.22 11.01
N PHE A 147 22.94 9.07 10.33
CA PHE A 147 22.37 8.98 8.98
C PHE A 147 20.87 9.24 8.96
N VAL A 148 20.11 8.72 9.94
CA VAL A 148 18.68 8.99 10.08
C VAL A 148 18.43 10.50 10.26
N TYR A 149 19.19 11.16 11.14
CA TYR A 149 19.06 12.60 11.32
C TYR A 149 19.49 13.38 10.08
N ALA A 150 20.60 13.02 9.45
CA ALA A 150 21.11 13.69 8.26
C ALA A 150 20.12 13.64 7.08
N MET A 151 19.47 12.50 6.85
CA MET A 151 18.44 12.37 5.81
C MET A 151 17.24 13.31 6.02
N GLN A 152 16.97 13.73 7.26
CA GLN A 152 15.90 14.67 7.60
C GLN A 152 16.34 16.14 7.50
N VAL A 153 17.64 16.41 7.44
CA VAL A 153 18.16 17.78 7.30
C VAL A 153 17.89 18.28 5.88
N SER A 154 17.19 19.41 5.80
CA SER A 154 17.05 20.18 4.56
C SER A 154 18.22 21.16 4.46
N VAL A 155 18.98 21.09 3.37
CA VAL A 155 20.16 21.92 3.07
C VAL A 155 20.03 22.61 1.72
#